data_AF-A0A5K1CNQ8-F1
#
_entry.id   AF-A0A5K1CNQ8-F1
#
_cell.length_a   1.000
_cell.length_b   1.000
_cell.length_c   1.000
_cell.angle_alpha   90.00
_cell.angle_beta   90.00
_cell.angle_gamma   90.00
#
_symmetry.space_group_name_H-M   'P 1'
#
loop_
_entity.id
_entity.type
_entity.pdbx_description
1 polymer ?
#
loop_
_entity_poly.entity_id
_entity_poly.type
_entity_poly.pdbx_seq_one_letter_code
_entity_poly.pdbx_strand_id
1 'polypeptide(L)' 'KSETFKLDCCYGKDEAADSVFSKEISSLIAGIFQGFHSTILFYGGKTSGKNSVIQ' A
#
# COMPACT_ATOMS: atom_id res chain seq x y z
N LYS A 1 0.37 27.76 3.74
CA LYS A 1 -0.58 27.00 4.58
C LYS A 1 -0.01 25.59 4.74
N SER A 2 0.17 25.08 5.96
CA SER A 2 0.60 23.69 6.17
C SER A 2 -0.64 22.80 6.12
N GLU A 3 -0.67 21.87 5.19
CA GLU A 3 -1.70 20.83 5.15
C GLU A 3 -1.18 19.60 5.89
N THR A 4 -1.98 19.07 6.81
CA THR A 4 -1.63 17.89 7.59
C THR A 4 -2.75 16.86 7.40
N PHE A 5 -2.35 15.62 7.12
CA PHE A 5 -3.28 14.51 6.90
C PHE A 5 -3.10 13.47 7.99
N LYS A 6 -4.20 12.90 8.47
CA LYS A 6 -4.17 11.72 9.33
C LYS A 6 -4.22 10.49 8.44
N LEU A 7 -3.22 9.63 8.58
CA LEU A 7 -3.08 8.36 7.87
C LEU A 7 -2.86 7.26 8.92
N ASP A 8 -3.28 6.04 8.62
CA ASP A 8 -2.97 4.89 9.46
C ASP A 8 -1.48 4.57 9.39
N CYS A 9 -0.90 4.66 8.18
CA CYS A 9 0.51 4.45 7.89
C CYS A 9 1.04 5.49 6.89
N CYS A 10 2.33 5.85 7.00
CA CYS A 10 3.03 6.70 6.04
C CYS A 10 4.46 6.18 5.86
N TYR A 11 4.84 5.83 4.62
CA TYR A 11 6.14 5.22 4.31
C TYR A 11 7.06 6.19 3.58
N GLY A 12 8.33 6.18 3.97
CA GLY A 12 9.37 6.99 3.34
C GLY A 12 9.85 6.43 2.00
N LYS A 13 10.64 7.23 1.27
CA LYS A 13 11.23 6.81 -0.02
C LYS A 13 12.20 5.65 0.07
N ASP A 14 12.82 5.47 1.24
CA ASP A 14 13.86 4.45 1.46
C ASP A 14 13.31 3.15 2.03
N GLU A 15 12.00 3.06 2.28
CA GLU A 15 11.39 1.80 2.70
C GLU A 15 11.34 0.80 1.54
N ALA A 16 11.84 -0.40 1.79
CA ALA A 16 11.77 -1.49 0.84
C ALA A 16 10.32 -1.92 0.61
N ALA A 17 9.97 -2.19 -0.66
CA ALA A 17 8.63 -2.62 -1.05
C ALA A 17 8.19 -3.88 -0.28
N ASP A 18 9.08 -4.84 -0.07
CA ASP A 18 8.81 -6.08 0.67
C ASP A 18 8.38 -5.81 2.13
N SER A 19 8.96 -4.79 2.77
CA SER A 19 8.60 -4.38 4.13
C SER A 19 7.16 -3.83 4.17
N VAL A 20 6.81 -2.99 3.20
CA VAL A 20 5.46 -2.43 3.07
C VAL A 20 4.45 -3.52 2.73
N PHE A 21 4.78 -4.39 1.78
CA PHE A 21 3.96 -5.54 1.39
C PHE A 21 3.67 -6.45 2.59
N SER A 22 4.70 -6.78 3.36
CA SER A 22 4.55 -7.66 4.52
C SER A 22 3.62 -7.07 5.58
N LYS A 23 3.62 -5.74 5.76
CA LYS A 23 2.78 -5.04 6.75
C LYS A 23 1.33 -4.91 6.28
N GLU A 24 1.12 -4.53 5.03
CA GLU A 24 -0.22 -4.12 4.55
C GLU A 24 -0.96 -5.22 3.77
N ILE A 25 -0.24 -6.11 3.08
CA ILE A 25 -0.84 -7.06 2.13
C ILE A 25 -0.94 -8.47 2.72
N SER A 26 -0.01 -8.88 3.59
CA SER A 26 -0.02 -10.22 4.19
C SER A 26 -1.33 -10.57 4.90
N SER A 27 -1.93 -9.61 5.62
CA SER A 27 -3.19 -9.80 6.33
C SER A 27 -4.37 -9.99 5.37
N LEU A 28 -4.37 -9.28 4.23
CA LEU A 28 -5.39 -9.42 3.19
C LEU A 28 -5.33 -10.82 2.54
N ILE A 29 -4.13 -11.33 2.29
CA ILE A 29 -3.94 -12.67 1.71
C ILE A 29 -4.56 -13.75 2.60
N ALA A 30 -4.40 -13.65 3.93
CA ALA A 30 -5.02 -14.59 4.85
C ALA A 30 -6.55 -14.57 4.77
N GLY A 31 -7.17 -13.40 4.56
CA GLY A 31 -8.60 -13.25 4.36
C GLY A 31 -9.10 -13.89 3.06
N ILE A 32 -8.31 -13.85 1.98
CA ILE A 32 -8.65 -14.50 0.71
C ILE A 32 -8.85 -16.01 0.92
N PHE A 33 -7.97 -16.66 1.69
CA PHE A 33 -8.12 -18.09 2.00
C PHE A 33 -9.32 -18.43 2.89
N GLN A 34 -9.94 -17.42 3.51
CA GLN A 34 -11.17 -17.57 4.30
C GLN A 34 -12.43 -17.25 3.47
N GLY A 35 -12.29 -16.98 2.16
CA GLY A 35 -13.40 -16.66 1.26
C GLY A 35 -13.77 -15.18 1.23
N PHE A 36 -12.95 -14.28 1.79
CA PHE A 36 -13.18 -12.83 1.69
C PHE A 36 -12.60 -12.25 0.41
N HIS A 37 -13.33 -11.31 -0.20
CA HIS A 37 -12.81 -10.51 -1.30
C HIS A 37 -11.86 -9.43 -0.77
N SER A 38 -10.77 -9.18 -1.50
CA SER A 38 -9.80 -8.11 -1.19
C SER A 38 -9.41 -7.38 -2.46
N THR A 39 -9.30 -6.04 -2.37
CA THR A 39 -8.94 -5.17 -3.49
C THR A 39 -7.91 -4.16 -3.02
N ILE A 40 -6.80 -4.03 -3.77
CA ILE A 40 -5.76 -3.03 -3.53
C ILE A 40 -5.82 -1.99 -4.63
N LEU A 41 -5.83 -0.71 -4.25
CA LEU A 41 -5.88 0.42 -5.17
C LEU A 41 -4.65 1.30 -4.98
N PHE A 42 -4.04 1.71 -6.09
CA PHE A 42 -2.92 2.64 -6.09
C PHE A 42 -3.36 3.96 -6.70
N TYR A 43 -3.24 5.04 -5.93
CA TYR A 43 -3.67 6.38 -6.34
C TYR A 43 -2.53 7.38 -6.21
N GLY A 44 -2.41 8.28 -7.18
CA GLY A 44 -1.35 9.30 -7.20
C GLY A 44 -1.12 9.90 -8.59
N GLY A 45 -0.29 10.93 -8.67
CA GLY A 45 0.05 11.63 -9.91
C GLY A 45 0.72 10.74 -10.97
N LYS A 46 0.75 11.16 -12.24
CA LYS A 46 1.21 10.34 -13.38
C LYS A 46 2.56 9.64 -13.15
N THR A 47 3.50 10.30 -12.50
CA THR A 47 4.88 9.82 -12.27
C THR A 47 5.11 9.27 -10.86
N SER A 48 4.06 9.00 -10.08
CA SER A 48 4.16 8.57 -8.68
C SER A 48 4.58 7.11 -8.48
N GLY A 49 4.98 6.39 -9.53
CA GLY A 49 5.45 5.01 -9.41
C GLY A 49 4.36 3.95 -9.14
N LYS A 50 3.07 4.23 -9.36
CA LYS A 50 1.99 3.25 -9.10
C LYS A 50 2.25 1.86 -9.72
N ASN A 51 2.79 1.82 -10.94
CA ASN A 51 3.08 0.57 -11.63
C ASN A 51 4.24 -0.21 -10.99
N SER A 52 5.27 0.47 -10.47
CA SER A 52 6.42 -0.18 -9.84
C SER A 52 6.10 -0.76 -8.46
N VAL A 53 4.96 -0.42 -7.86
CA VAL A 53 4.51 -1.03 -6.60
C VAL A 53 3.80 -2.38 -6.86
N ILE A 54 3.31 -2.61 -8.08
CA ILE A 54 2.56 -3.82 -8.44
C ILE A 54 3.45 -4.88 -9.11
N GLN A 55 4.39 -4.45 -9.96
CA GLN A 55 5.24 -5.33 -10.79
C GLN A 55 6.41 -5.93 -10.01
#